data_AF-A0A1L6ZI18-F1
#
_entry.id   AF-A0A1L6ZI18-F1
#
_cell.length_a   1.000
_cell.length_b   1.000
_cell.length_c   1.000
_cell.angle_alpha   90.00
_cell.angle_beta   90.00
_cell.angle_gamma   90.00
#
_symmetry.space_group_name_H-M   'P 1'
#
loop_
_entity.id
_entity.type
_entity.pdbx_description
1 polymer ?
#
loop_
_entity_poly.entity_id
_entity_poly.type
_entity_poly.pdbx_seq_one_letter_code
_entity_poly.pdbx_strand_id
1 'polypeptide(L)'
;MFKNSKWLLLLMVMFAFFIPKEAFAHAYVVSSNPAANEELDQQPPSVSITFSEGIESGFHAIKVLNAKGDRVDKGDTVIKDQKIMEAALKKNLPKGIYTIQWNAVSADGHSVSGMIPFSIGKAAGGFDQLEQGHTDESIDVASTIDKAFLYTSFSLFLGTILFGLLWFKTAISPVLAKRMKRLLTVSLIMMGGALVFQLPIQTKSAADVSFWGAFQSSLLQETIASTSGGSLWMMLMASFVLLTIWTIVAVRKGDFSSFRVWLFPLLLFTVLLWLKAQIGHPAATDNKILTTSLDFIHLVSASIWVGGLTAIVLLLMKKLPNEDQPLMRSTLAAFHPWALLSVGLIVFSGFVNAIFILQSFDTLFQSAYGRTFLIKLGLFIIMGLLGLMHYLMLKWEKKQKRSISLRAEWMIGIAILLLTAVFTNIPSPPPPAPEPFFGANQVEHRDIVSLSITPNAPGKNSFEVAFTKKNGETITDIQSVTAKIHKVALFGDETPSEFQLKRLKNGHFSAENLLLNEKGTWKIEIHALTGSFKNIDTTFIRRN
;
A
#
# COMPACT_ATOMS: atom_id res chain seq x y z
N MET A 1 37.41 11.01 22.40
CA MET A 1 36.48 11.26 21.29
C MET A 1 36.74 10.25 20.17
N PHE A 2 35.72 9.53 19.72
CA PHE A 2 35.62 8.75 18.46
C PHE A 2 36.67 7.69 18.07
N LYS A 3 37.00 6.71 18.93
CA LYS A 3 37.69 5.47 18.47
C LYS A 3 36.76 4.52 17.66
N ASN A 4 35.45 4.76 17.67
CA ASN A 4 34.43 3.90 17.04
C ASN A 4 33.67 4.55 15.86
N SER A 5 34.06 5.75 15.39
CA SER A 5 33.37 6.42 14.26
C SER A 5 33.46 5.64 12.95
N LYS A 6 34.55 4.88 12.74
CA LYS A 6 34.72 4.04 11.56
C LYS A 6 33.65 2.94 11.44
N TRP A 7 33.21 2.37 12.56
CA TRP A 7 32.16 1.34 12.58
C TRP A 7 30.76 1.92 12.34
N LEU A 8 30.51 3.13 12.82
CA LEU A 8 29.29 3.90 12.55
C LEU A 8 29.17 4.23 11.06
N LEU A 9 30.26 4.69 10.45
CA LEU A 9 30.30 4.98 9.01
C LEU A 9 30.13 3.69 8.19
N LEU A 10 30.78 2.59 8.59
CA LEU A 10 30.65 1.31 7.88
C LEU A 10 29.23 0.74 7.93
N LEU A 11 28.56 0.84 9.07
CA LEU A 11 27.16 0.44 9.24
C LEU A 11 26.22 1.33 8.41
N MET A 12 26.38 2.66 8.48
CA MET A 12 25.56 3.59 7.69
C MET A 12 25.77 3.40 6.18
N VAL A 13 27.01 3.14 5.74
CA VAL A 13 27.35 2.88 4.34
C VAL A 13 26.80 1.52 3.88
N MET A 14 26.92 0.44 4.68
CA MET A 14 26.33 -0.86 4.35
C MET A 14 24.79 -0.79 4.17
N PHE A 15 24.09 0.00 4.99
CA PHE A 15 22.65 0.16 4.89
C PHE A 15 22.22 1.13 3.77
N ALA A 16 23.07 2.10 3.40
CA ALA A 16 22.80 3.02 2.30
C ALA A 16 22.86 2.35 0.91
N PHE A 17 23.50 1.18 0.79
CA PHE A 17 23.60 0.43 -0.48
C PHE A 17 22.38 -0.43 -0.82
N PHE A 18 21.35 -0.48 0.04
CA PHE A 18 20.09 -1.18 -0.23
C PHE A 18 18.93 -0.19 -0.32
N ILE A 19 18.95 0.68 -1.33
CA ILE A 19 17.78 1.50 -1.67
C ILE A 19 16.82 0.58 -2.44
N PRO A 20 15.63 0.24 -1.90
CA PRO A 20 14.66 -0.55 -2.63
C PRO A 20 14.18 0.23 -3.86
N LYS A 21 14.12 -0.45 -5.00
CA LYS A 21 13.62 0.11 -6.26
C LYS A 21 12.19 0.66 -6.09
N GLU A 22 11.84 1.66 -6.90
CA GLU A 22 10.51 2.28 -6.89
C GLU A 22 9.44 1.24 -7.21
N ALA A 23 8.36 1.26 -6.44
CA ALA A 23 7.33 0.24 -6.42
C ALA A 23 6.05 0.84 -5.84
N PHE A 24 4.92 0.55 -6.45
CA PHE A 24 3.59 1.07 -6.09
C PHE A 24 2.71 0.00 -5.42
N ALA A 25 1.62 0.45 -4.79
CA ALA A 25 0.84 -0.27 -3.78
C ALA A 25 0.23 -1.55 -4.28
N HIS A 26 -0.69 -1.54 -5.23
CA HIS A 26 -1.35 -2.78 -5.62
C HIS A 26 -1.33 -2.87 -7.14
N ALA A 27 -0.92 -4.02 -7.65
CA ALA A 27 -0.99 -4.35 -9.06
C ALA A 27 -2.46 -4.66 -9.39
N TYR A 28 -3.18 -3.66 -9.90
CA TYR A 28 -4.53 -3.83 -10.43
C TYR A 28 -4.46 -4.22 -11.89
N VAL A 29 -5.39 -5.07 -12.35
CA VAL A 29 -5.51 -5.37 -13.78
C VAL A 29 -6.00 -4.11 -14.50
N VAL A 30 -5.16 -3.58 -15.40
CA VAL A 30 -5.51 -2.44 -16.27
C VAL A 30 -6.15 -2.93 -17.56
N SER A 31 -5.61 -4.01 -18.12
CA SER A 31 -6.17 -4.64 -19.31
C SER A 31 -5.77 -6.11 -19.40
N SER A 32 -6.51 -6.86 -20.20
CA SER A 32 -6.24 -8.26 -20.51
C SER A 32 -6.49 -8.52 -21.99
N ASN A 33 -5.76 -9.49 -22.53
CA ASN A 33 -5.99 -10.03 -23.86
C ASN A 33 -6.02 -11.56 -23.75
N PRO A 34 -7.16 -12.22 -23.99
CA PRO A 34 -8.49 -11.64 -24.28
C PRO A 34 -9.03 -10.76 -23.14
N ALA A 35 -9.87 -9.78 -23.48
CA ALA A 35 -10.55 -8.96 -22.49
C ALA A 35 -11.64 -9.76 -21.76
N ALA A 36 -12.04 -9.26 -20.59
CA ALA A 36 -13.14 -9.84 -19.85
C ALA A 36 -14.41 -9.93 -20.71
N ASN A 37 -15.03 -11.11 -20.74
CA ASN A 37 -16.23 -11.43 -21.51
C ASN A 37 -16.06 -11.32 -23.04
N GLU A 38 -14.83 -11.28 -23.56
CA GLU A 38 -14.59 -11.21 -25.00
C GLU A 38 -14.94 -12.54 -25.70
N GLU A 39 -15.73 -12.46 -26.77
CA GLU A 39 -16.03 -13.60 -27.66
C GLU A 39 -15.08 -13.56 -28.88
N LEU A 40 -14.18 -14.53 -28.98
CA LEU A 40 -13.19 -14.60 -30.05
C LEU A 40 -13.65 -15.52 -31.17
N ASP A 41 -13.55 -15.09 -32.43
CA ASP A 41 -13.83 -15.97 -33.57
C ASP A 41 -12.82 -17.11 -33.70
N GLN A 42 -11.57 -16.86 -33.31
CA GLN A 42 -10.45 -17.80 -33.41
C GLN A 42 -9.67 -17.86 -32.09
N GLN A 43 -9.03 -19.02 -31.85
CA GLN A 43 -8.18 -19.22 -30.69
C GLN A 43 -6.96 -18.27 -30.71
N PRO A 44 -6.65 -17.54 -29.63
CA PRO A 44 -5.43 -16.75 -29.52
C PRO A 44 -4.21 -17.65 -29.20
N PRO A 45 -2.99 -17.26 -29.58
CA PRO A 45 -1.78 -18.05 -29.31
C PRO A 45 -1.36 -18.03 -27.82
N SER A 46 -1.65 -16.94 -27.12
CA SER A 46 -1.35 -16.71 -25.71
C SER A 46 -2.45 -15.85 -25.08
N VAL A 47 -2.43 -15.79 -23.75
CA VAL A 47 -3.19 -14.81 -22.97
C VAL A 47 -2.22 -13.89 -22.24
N SER A 48 -2.58 -12.62 -22.08
CA SER A 48 -1.79 -11.64 -21.34
C SER A 48 -2.65 -10.76 -20.43
N ILE A 49 -2.03 -10.31 -19.33
CA ILE A 49 -2.61 -9.41 -18.34
C ILE A 49 -1.61 -8.29 -18.09
N THR A 50 -2.07 -7.05 -18.22
CA THR A 50 -1.28 -5.85 -17.93
C THR A 50 -1.74 -5.27 -16.60
N PHE A 51 -0.79 -5.05 -15.70
CA PHE A 51 -1.02 -4.47 -14.39
C PHE A 51 -0.74 -2.97 -14.39
N SER A 52 -1.38 -2.25 -13.47
CA SER A 52 -1.09 -0.83 -13.22
C SER A 52 0.37 -0.65 -12.80
N GLU A 53 0.91 -1.66 -12.11
CA GLU A 53 2.20 -1.58 -11.44
C GLU A 53 3.06 -2.83 -11.62
N GLY A 54 4.34 -2.68 -11.24
CA GLY A 54 5.29 -3.77 -11.26
C GLY A 54 4.84 -4.93 -10.36
N ILE A 55 4.98 -6.15 -10.84
CA ILE A 55 4.78 -7.37 -10.08
C ILE A 55 6.13 -8.06 -9.81
N GLU A 56 6.23 -8.71 -8.66
CA GLU A 56 7.42 -9.46 -8.25
C GLU A 56 7.63 -10.70 -9.14
N SER A 57 8.89 -11.13 -9.26
CA SER A 57 9.24 -12.28 -10.10
C SER A 57 8.91 -13.63 -9.45
N GLY A 58 8.76 -13.69 -8.13
CA GLY A 58 8.28 -14.87 -7.41
C GLY A 58 6.76 -14.94 -7.34
N PHE A 59 6.20 -16.15 -7.25
CA PHE A 59 4.78 -16.40 -6.99
C PHE A 59 3.79 -15.75 -7.97
N HIS A 60 4.08 -15.82 -9.26
CA HIS A 60 3.18 -15.41 -10.33
C HIS A 60 2.73 -16.61 -11.15
N ALA A 61 1.45 -16.65 -11.53
CA ALA A 61 0.96 -17.67 -12.44
C ALA A 61 -0.27 -17.21 -13.21
N ILE A 62 -0.36 -17.68 -14.45
CA ILE A 62 -1.60 -17.76 -15.22
C ILE A 62 -1.95 -19.24 -15.38
N LYS A 63 -3.20 -19.56 -15.04
CA LYS A 63 -3.84 -20.84 -15.33
C LYS A 63 -5.06 -20.57 -16.19
N VAL A 64 -5.09 -21.13 -17.39
CA VAL A 64 -6.27 -21.02 -18.26
C VAL A 64 -7.06 -22.31 -18.15
N LEU A 65 -8.32 -22.19 -17.72
CA LEU A 65 -9.22 -23.32 -17.49
C LEU A 65 -10.32 -23.34 -18.56
N ASN A 66 -10.72 -24.52 -19.01
CA ASN A 66 -11.92 -24.70 -19.83
C ASN A 66 -13.19 -24.80 -18.94
N ALA A 67 -14.36 -24.90 -19.55
CA ALA A 67 -15.64 -25.07 -18.85
C ALA A 67 -15.74 -26.32 -17.94
N LYS A 68 -14.85 -27.32 -18.09
CA LYS A 68 -14.76 -28.49 -17.21
C LYS A 68 -13.78 -28.31 -16.05
N GLY A 69 -13.07 -27.18 -16.00
CA GLY A 69 -11.99 -26.94 -15.05
C GLY A 69 -10.63 -27.51 -15.47
N ASP A 70 -10.49 -28.05 -16.69
CA ASP A 70 -9.21 -28.57 -17.15
C ASP A 70 -8.27 -27.44 -17.59
N ARG A 71 -6.99 -27.57 -17.22
CA ARG A 71 -5.94 -26.62 -17.61
C ARG A 71 -5.57 -26.73 -19.09
N VAL A 72 -5.67 -25.62 -19.82
CA VAL A 72 -5.42 -25.51 -21.26
C VAL A 72 -4.26 -24.59 -21.66
N ASP A 73 -3.56 -24.00 -20.69
CA ASP A 73 -2.26 -23.33 -20.92
C ASP A 73 -1.07 -24.31 -20.82
N LYS A 74 0.13 -23.85 -21.20
CA LYS A 74 1.38 -24.64 -21.14
C LYS A 74 2.11 -24.58 -19.80
N GLY A 75 1.68 -23.73 -18.87
CA GLY A 75 2.37 -23.49 -17.61
C GLY A 75 3.68 -22.74 -17.72
N ASP A 76 3.84 -21.97 -18.78
CA ASP A 76 5.02 -21.15 -19.10
C ASP A 76 4.76 -19.66 -18.83
N THR A 77 4.15 -19.34 -17.70
CA THR A 77 3.88 -17.95 -17.33
C THR A 77 5.19 -17.18 -17.23
N VAL A 78 5.26 -16.01 -17.89
CA VAL A 78 6.41 -15.11 -17.87
C VAL A 78 5.96 -13.68 -17.56
N ILE A 79 6.87 -12.91 -16.95
CA ILE A 79 6.70 -11.47 -16.75
C ILE A 79 7.55 -10.71 -17.77
N LYS A 80 6.93 -9.81 -18.51
CA LYS A 80 7.55 -8.85 -19.43
C LYS A 80 7.41 -7.44 -18.86
N ASP A 81 8.47 -6.65 -18.99
CA ASP A 81 8.52 -5.24 -18.58
C ASP A 81 8.03 -4.98 -17.13
N GLN A 82 8.15 -5.98 -16.25
CA GLN A 82 7.69 -6.01 -14.86
C GLN A 82 6.17 -5.84 -14.66
N LYS A 83 5.39 -5.47 -15.68
CA LYS A 83 3.94 -5.16 -15.58
C LYS A 83 3.04 -6.07 -16.41
N ILE A 84 3.60 -6.91 -17.29
CA ILE A 84 2.81 -7.76 -18.19
C ILE A 84 3.07 -9.21 -17.85
N MET A 85 2.02 -9.96 -17.52
CA MET A 85 2.07 -11.40 -17.34
C MET A 85 1.49 -12.08 -18.58
N GLU A 86 2.19 -13.07 -19.13
CA GLU A 86 1.77 -13.78 -20.34
C GLU A 86 1.95 -15.28 -20.18
N ALA A 87 1.03 -16.08 -20.74
CA ALA A 87 1.14 -17.54 -20.81
C ALA A 87 0.63 -18.07 -22.15
N ALA A 88 1.29 -19.09 -22.70
CA ALA A 88 0.91 -19.66 -23.99
C ALA A 88 -0.21 -20.69 -23.83
N LEU A 89 -1.11 -20.74 -24.83
CA LEU A 89 -2.18 -21.72 -24.88
C LEU A 89 -1.73 -23.02 -25.59
N LYS A 90 -2.33 -24.15 -25.21
CA LYS A 90 -2.25 -25.40 -26.00
C LYS A 90 -2.96 -25.19 -27.35
N LYS A 91 -2.52 -25.88 -28.40
CA LYS A 91 -3.12 -25.76 -29.75
C LYS A 91 -4.47 -26.47 -29.83
N ASN A 92 -5.31 -26.05 -30.78
CA ASN A 92 -6.59 -26.70 -31.15
C ASN A 92 -7.61 -26.77 -30.01
N LEU A 93 -7.78 -25.67 -29.28
CA LEU A 93 -8.80 -25.55 -28.26
C LEU A 93 -10.21 -25.57 -28.89
N PRO A 94 -11.14 -26.38 -28.38
CA PRO A 94 -12.53 -26.37 -28.84
C PRO A 94 -13.19 -24.99 -28.69
N LYS A 95 -14.30 -24.78 -29.38
CA LYS A 95 -15.16 -23.63 -29.08
C LYS A 95 -15.80 -23.82 -27.70
N GLY A 96 -15.87 -22.76 -26.91
CA GLY A 96 -16.40 -22.80 -25.54
C GLY A 96 -15.93 -21.64 -24.68
N ILE A 97 -16.35 -21.66 -23.41
CA ILE A 97 -15.98 -20.68 -22.39
C ILE A 97 -14.69 -21.11 -21.71
N TYR A 98 -13.84 -20.14 -21.44
CA TYR A 98 -12.55 -20.27 -20.79
C TYR A 98 -12.41 -19.24 -19.67
N THR A 99 -11.55 -19.52 -18.71
CA THR A 99 -11.26 -18.61 -17.59
C THR A 99 -9.77 -18.50 -17.40
N ILE A 100 -9.26 -17.26 -17.42
CA ILE A 100 -7.89 -16.94 -17.03
C ILE A 100 -7.90 -16.73 -15.52
N GLN A 101 -7.49 -17.74 -14.76
CA GLN A 101 -7.21 -17.61 -13.34
C GLN A 101 -5.77 -17.14 -13.18
N TRP A 102 -5.54 -16.10 -12.37
CA TRP A 102 -4.21 -15.55 -12.17
C TRP A 102 -3.93 -15.19 -10.72
N ASN A 103 -2.66 -15.21 -10.36
CA ASN A 103 -2.14 -14.67 -9.10
C ASN A 103 -0.80 -13.97 -9.35
N ALA A 104 -0.54 -12.91 -8.60
CA ALA A 104 0.71 -12.16 -8.62
C ALA A 104 1.01 -11.60 -7.22
N VAL A 105 2.26 -11.20 -6.99
CA VAL A 105 2.63 -10.39 -5.82
C VAL A 105 2.95 -8.98 -6.30
N SER A 106 2.24 -8.00 -5.78
CA SER A 106 2.48 -6.58 -6.06
C SER A 106 3.85 -6.17 -5.50
N ALA A 107 4.42 -5.11 -6.03
CA ALA A 107 5.73 -4.64 -5.57
C ALA A 107 5.76 -4.13 -4.10
N ASP A 108 4.61 -3.97 -3.45
CA ASP A 108 4.50 -3.72 -2.00
C ASP A 108 4.52 -5.00 -1.13
N GLY A 109 4.56 -6.17 -1.78
CA GLY A 109 4.59 -7.49 -1.14
C GLY A 109 3.22 -8.13 -0.88
N HIS A 110 2.10 -7.50 -1.26
CA HIS A 110 0.77 -8.10 -1.13
C HIS A 110 0.40 -8.96 -2.35
N SER A 111 -0.23 -10.09 -2.06
CA SER A 111 -0.70 -11.04 -3.06
C SER A 111 -2.04 -10.59 -3.61
N VAL A 112 -2.17 -10.62 -4.93
CA VAL A 112 -3.38 -10.30 -5.68
C VAL A 112 -3.72 -11.47 -6.59
N SER A 113 -5.01 -11.74 -6.75
CA SER A 113 -5.50 -12.81 -7.61
C SER A 113 -6.84 -12.43 -8.23
N GLY A 114 -7.21 -13.13 -9.28
CA GLY A 114 -8.47 -12.89 -9.96
C GLY A 114 -8.78 -13.90 -11.05
N MET A 115 -9.94 -13.72 -11.66
CA MET A 115 -10.42 -14.51 -12.77
C MET A 115 -10.93 -13.60 -13.89
N ILE A 116 -10.57 -13.92 -15.13
CA ILE A 116 -11.00 -13.18 -16.33
C ILE A 116 -11.61 -14.18 -17.30
N PRO A 117 -12.94 -14.22 -17.46
CA PRO A 117 -13.60 -15.11 -18.40
C PRO A 117 -13.51 -14.59 -19.84
N PHE A 118 -13.45 -15.50 -20.81
CA PHE A 118 -13.54 -15.22 -22.26
C PHE A 118 -14.08 -16.45 -23.01
N SER A 119 -14.43 -16.34 -24.30
CA SER A 119 -14.86 -17.49 -25.09
C SER A 119 -14.16 -17.59 -26.44
N ILE A 120 -14.03 -18.82 -26.94
CA ILE A 120 -13.69 -19.11 -28.34
C ILE A 120 -14.98 -19.53 -29.04
N GLY A 121 -15.45 -18.74 -29.99
CA GLY A 121 -16.82 -18.76 -30.49
C GLY A 121 -17.79 -18.09 -29.51
N LYS A 122 -19.09 -18.25 -29.77
CA LYS A 122 -20.16 -17.68 -28.95
C LYS A 122 -20.22 -18.31 -27.56
N ALA A 123 -20.41 -17.49 -26.53
CA ALA A 123 -20.63 -17.94 -25.16
C ALA A 123 -22.07 -18.43 -24.97
N ALA A 124 -22.35 -19.67 -25.37
CA ALA A 124 -23.66 -20.29 -25.13
C ALA A 124 -23.89 -20.48 -23.62
N GLY A 125 -24.65 -19.55 -23.00
CA GLY A 125 -24.99 -19.57 -21.57
C GLY A 125 -24.60 -18.32 -20.78
N GLY A 126 -23.90 -17.35 -21.40
CA GLY A 126 -23.47 -16.11 -20.74
C GLY A 126 -22.30 -16.30 -19.75
N PHE A 127 -21.70 -15.19 -19.30
CA PHE A 127 -20.59 -15.18 -18.33
C PHE A 127 -21.06 -15.01 -16.88
N ASP A 128 -22.36 -14.82 -16.65
CA ASP A 128 -22.99 -14.46 -15.37
C ASP A 128 -22.76 -15.48 -14.23
N GLN A 129 -22.36 -16.73 -14.55
CA GLN A 129 -22.04 -17.75 -13.54
C GLN A 129 -20.60 -17.68 -13.02
N LEU A 130 -19.71 -16.88 -13.63
CA LEU A 130 -18.28 -16.83 -13.29
C LEU A 130 -17.87 -15.62 -12.42
N GLU A 131 -18.79 -14.67 -12.15
CA GLU A 131 -18.52 -13.47 -11.34
C GLU A 131 -18.44 -13.70 -9.82
N GLN A 132 -18.74 -14.92 -9.32
CA GLN A 132 -18.77 -15.21 -7.88
C GLN A 132 -17.40 -15.55 -7.25
N GLY A 133 -16.31 -15.15 -7.88
CA GLY A 133 -14.98 -15.17 -7.27
C GLY A 133 -14.67 -13.87 -6.54
N HIS A 134 -15.54 -13.42 -5.63
CA HIS A 134 -15.12 -12.39 -4.69
C HIS A 134 -13.96 -12.98 -3.89
N THR A 135 -12.76 -12.47 -4.11
CA THR A 135 -11.65 -12.68 -3.18
C THR A 135 -12.14 -12.17 -1.84
N ASP A 136 -12.51 -13.09 -0.94
CA ASP A 136 -12.91 -12.76 0.41
C ASP A 136 -11.84 -11.81 0.98
N GLU A 137 -12.24 -10.56 1.25
CA GLU A 137 -11.49 -9.56 2.02
C GLU A 137 -11.38 -10.03 3.48
N SER A 138 -10.89 -11.25 3.68
CA SER A 138 -10.72 -11.85 4.98
C SER A 138 -9.45 -11.28 5.61
N ILE A 139 -9.61 -10.72 6.81
CA ILE A 139 -8.49 -10.25 7.61
C ILE A 139 -7.55 -11.44 7.85
N ASP A 140 -6.29 -11.35 7.42
CA ASP A 140 -5.30 -12.35 7.78
C ASP A 140 -5.01 -12.25 9.29
N VAL A 141 -5.60 -13.16 10.05
CA VAL A 141 -5.51 -13.23 11.51
C VAL A 141 -4.06 -13.46 11.95
N ALA A 142 -3.29 -14.29 11.22
CA ALA A 142 -1.91 -14.57 11.56
C ALA A 142 -1.05 -13.30 11.41
N SER A 143 -1.21 -12.59 10.28
CA SER A 143 -0.55 -11.30 10.05
C SER A 143 -0.96 -10.25 11.09
N THR A 144 -2.24 -10.21 11.46
CA THR A 144 -2.74 -9.27 12.48
C THR A 144 -2.11 -9.52 13.84
N ILE A 145 -2.05 -10.79 14.27
CA ILE A 145 -1.42 -11.18 15.53
C ILE A 145 0.06 -10.84 15.49
N ASP A 146 0.77 -11.20 14.42
CA ASP A 146 2.19 -10.93 14.22
C ASP A 146 2.53 -9.44 14.36
N LYS A 147 1.79 -8.58 13.63
CA LYS A 147 1.94 -7.12 13.70
C LYS A 147 1.62 -6.56 15.09
N ALA A 148 0.62 -7.11 15.79
CA ALA A 148 0.33 -6.71 17.16
C ALA A 148 1.49 -7.01 18.12
N PHE A 149 2.09 -8.20 18.01
CA PHE A 149 3.30 -8.56 18.76
C PHE A 149 4.47 -7.64 18.40
N LEU A 150 4.68 -7.38 17.11
CA LEU A 150 5.79 -6.55 16.61
C LEU A 150 5.68 -5.10 17.10
N TYR A 151 4.55 -4.42 16.89
CA TYR A 151 4.37 -3.02 17.30
C TYR A 151 4.36 -2.84 18.82
N THR A 152 3.84 -3.83 19.56
CA THR A 152 3.94 -3.85 21.02
C THR A 152 5.40 -3.97 21.46
N SER A 153 6.18 -4.84 20.80
CA SER A 153 7.59 -5.01 21.10
C SER A 153 8.42 -3.76 20.84
N PHE A 154 8.13 -3.02 19.75
CA PHE A 154 8.77 -1.75 19.40
C PHE A 154 8.54 -0.70 20.50
N SER A 155 7.29 -0.57 20.92
CA SER A 155 6.87 0.34 21.99
C SER A 155 7.54 -0.02 23.31
N LEU A 156 7.51 -1.29 23.71
CA LEU A 156 8.14 -1.76 24.95
C LEU A 156 9.66 -1.53 24.95
N PHE A 157 10.33 -1.84 23.83
CA PHE A 157 11.78 -1.71 23.71
C PHE A 157 12.22 -0.26 23.83
N LEU A 158 11.71 0.63 22.97
CA LEU A 158 12.11 2.03 22.95
C LEU A 158 11.67 2.76 24.23
N GLY A 159 10.43 2.53 24.67
CA GLY A 159 9.88 3.11 25.88
C GLY A 159 10.70 2.77 27.12
N THR A 160 11.17 1.52 27.25
CA THR A 160 11.99 1.10 28.40
C THR A 160 13.36 1.77 28.40
N ILE A 161 13.99 1.94 27.24
CA ILE A 161 15.30 2.62 27.13
C ILE A 161 15.15 4.11 27.46
N LEU A 162 14.20 4.79 26.82
CA LEU A 162 13.97 6.22 27.03
C LEU A 162 13.49 6.54 28.45
N PHE A 163 12.78 5.62 29.09
CA PHE A 163 12.46 5.74 30.52
C PHE A 163 13.72 5.90 31.37
N GLY A 164 14.72 5.03 31.19
CA GLY A 164 15.98 5.10 31.93
C GLY A 164 16.85 6.30 31.58
N LEU A 165 16.86 6.71 30.31
CA LEU A 165 17.71 7.80 29.82
C LEU A 165 17.13 9.20 30.08
N LEU A 166 15.82 9.38 29.88
CA LEU A 166 15.21 10.70 29.73
C LEU A 166 14.20 11.03 30.83
N TRP A 167 13.35 10.08 31.23
CA TRP A 167 12.18 10.40 32.06
C TRP A 167 12.37 10.06 33.54
N PHE A 168 13.11 9.00 33.87
CA PHE A 168 13.40 8.62 35.25
C PHE A 168 14.63 9.37 35.76
N LYS A 169 14.43 10.39 36.60
CA LYS A 169 15.51 11.31 37.04
C LYS A 169 16.20 10.90 38.34
N THR A 170 15.82 9.79 38.94
CA THR A 170 16.42 9.26 40.18
C THR A 170 17.34 8.08 39.90
N ALA A 171 18.22 7.75 40.86
CA ALA A 171 19.07 6.56 40.75
C ALA A 171 18.23 5.29 40.55
N ILE A 172 18.60 4.50 39.54
CA ILE A 172 17.88 3.28 39.19
C ILE A 172 18.25 2.19 40.20
N SER A 173 17.30 1.81 41.05
CA SER A 173 17.51 0.74 42.03
C SER A 173 17.74 -0.63 41.36
N PRO A 174 18.42 -1.58 42.02
CA PRO A 174 18.62 -2.94 41.47
C PRO A 174 17.30 -3.65 41.11
N VAL A 175 16.23 -3.40 41.89
CA VAL A 175 14.89 -3.94 41.62
C VAL A 175 14.31 -3.35 40.33
N LEU A 176 14.42 -2.04 40.14
CA LEU A 176 13.95 -1.37 38.93
C LEU A 176 14.78 -1.80 37.71
N ALA A 177 16.11 -1.89 37.84
CA ALA A 177 16.98 -2.42 36.80
C ALA A 177 16.57 -3.85 36.40
N LYS A 178 16.26 -4.74 37.37
CA LYS A 178 15.76 -6.11 37.07
C LYS A 178 14.44 -6.09 36.29
N ARG A 179 13.52 -5.16 36.61
CA ARG A 179 12.26 -5.00 35.87
C ARG A 179 12.51 -4.50 34.45
N MET A 180 13.37 -3.49 34.27
CA MET A 180 13.76 -2.97 32.95
C MET A 180 14.41 -4.07 32.09
N LYS A 181 15.33 -4.86 32.66
CA LYS A 181 15.92 -6.03 31.99
C LYS A 181 14.84 -7.01 31.53
N ARG A 182 13.88 -7.33 32.39
CA ARG A 182 12.76 -8.22 32.03
C ARG A 182 11.93 -7.66 30.89
N LEU A 183 11.58 -6.36 30.91
CA LEU A 183 10.82 -5.74 29.83
C LEU A 183 11.59 -5.76 28.50
N LEU A 184 12.89 -5.45 28.51
CA LEU A 184 13.74 -5.52 27.32
C LEU A 184 13.87 -6.94 26.78
N THR A 185 14.02 -7.95 27.65
CA THR A 185 14.05 -9.36 27.23
C THR A 185 12.71 -9.78 26.62
N VAL A 186 11.59 -9.43 27.25
CA VAL A 186 10.25 -9.72 26.71
C VAL A 186 10.05 -9.03 25.36
N SER A 187 10.44 -7.76 25.22
CA SER A 187 10.33 -7.06 23.94
C SER A 187 11.19 -7.70 22.86
N LEU A 188 12.43 -8.12 23.16
CA LEU A 188 13.28 -8.77 22.17
C LEU A 188 12.76 -10.15 21.77
N ILE A 189 12.21 -10.94 22.70
CA ILE A 189 11.59 -12.24 22.38
C ILE A 189 10.35 -12.05 21.51
N MET A 190 9.47 -11.10 21.86
CA MET A 190 8.28 -10.79 21.05
C MET A 190 8.65 -10.28 19.66
N MET A 191 9.63 -9.37 19.57
CA MET A 191 10.13 -8.83 18.31
C MET A 191 10.74 -9.94 17.43
N GLY A 192 11.62 -10.76 18.01
CA GLY A 192 12.27 -11.86 17.29
C GLY A 192 11.28 -12.92 16.82
N GLY A 193 10.32 -13.29 17.68
CA GLY A 193 9.23 -14.19 17.31
C GLY A 193 8.44 -13.66 16.14
N ALA A 194 7.99 -12.40 16.21
CA ALA A 194 7.23 -11.79 15.11
C ALA A 194 8.04 -11.72 13.81
N LEU A 195 9.29 -11.25 13.88
CA LEU A 195 10.15 -11.20 12.69
C LEU A 195 10.39 -12.60 12.10
N VAL A 196 10.52 -13.66 12.89
CA VAL A 196 10.68 -15.03 12.36
C VAL A 196 9.40 -15.52 11.67
N PHE A 197 8.22 -15.26 12.23
CA PHE A 197 6.94 -15.68 11.64
C PHE A 197 6.50 -14.81 10.47
N GLN A 198 7.04 -13.60 10.33
CA GLN A 198 6.72 -12.71 9.21
C GLN A 198 7.01 -13.35 7.84
N LEU A 199 8.12 -14.09 7.70
CA LEU A 199 8.49 -14.74 6.43
C LEU A 199 7.47 -15.81 5.99
N PRO A 200 7.14 -16.84 6.80
CA PRO A 200 6.13 -17.82 6.41
C PRO A 200 4.73 -17.21 6.27
N ILE A 201 4.38 -16.15 7.00
CA ILE A 201 3.11 -15.44 6.78
C ILE A 201 3.08 -14.79 5.39
N GLN A 202 4.19 -14.16 4.96
CA GLN A 202 4.31 -13.61 3.62
C GLN A 202 4.28 -14.71 2.55
N THR A 203 5.02 -15.81 2.75
CA THR A 203 5.04 -16.95 1.83
C THR A 203 3.65 -17.59 1.69
N LYS A 204 2.91 -17.73 2.80
CA LYS A 204 1.52 -18.22 2.81
C LYS A 204 0.66 -17.40 1.86
N SER A 205 0.70 -16.08 2.00
CA SER A 205 -0.06 -15.16 1.16
C SER A 205 0.38 -15.27 -0.30
N ALA A 206 1.69 -15.21 -0.56
CA ALA A 206 2.26 -15.19 -1.90
C ALA A 206 1.99 -16.46 -2.69
N ALA A 207 2.22 -17.62 -2.07
CA ALA A 207 2.06 -18.92 -2.72
C ALA A 207 0.62 -19.46 -2.71
N ASP A 208 -0.31 -18.76 -2.06
CA ASP A 208 -1.69 -19.21 -1.82
C ASP A 208 -1.75 -20.64 -1.24
N VAL A 209 -1.01 -20.85 -0.15
CA VAL A 209 -0.90 -22.16 0.53
C VAL A 209 -1.42 -22.08 1.96
N SER A 210 -1.65 -23.24 2.59
CA SER A 210 -1.92 -23.28 4.02
C SER A 210 -0.75 -22.74 4.85
N PHE A 211 -1.02 -22.29 6.08
CA PHE A 211 0.02 -21.80 6.99
C PHE A 211 1.19 -22.78 7.16
N TRP A 212 0.89 -24.09 7.24
CA TRP A 212 1.92 -25.12 7.34
C TRP A 212 2.62 -25.40 6.01
N GLY A 213 1.94 -25.23 4.88
CA GLY A 213 2.53 -25.32 3.54
C GLY A 213 3.59 -24.25 3.29
N ALA A 214 3.44 -23.06 3.91
CA ALA A 214 4.40 -21.96 3.78
C ALA A 214 5.80 -22.26 4.35
N PHE A 215 5.95 -23.30 5.18
CA PHE A 215 7.25 -23.72 5.72
C PHE A 215 8.06 -24.61 4.75
N GLN A 216 7.54 -24.89 3.56
CA GLN A 216 8.30 -25.61 2.55
C GLN A 216 9.55 -24.83 2.15
N SER A 217 10.70 -25.49 2.18
CA SER A 217 12.01 -24.85 1.92
C SER A 217 12.08 -24.18 0.55
N SER A 218 11.44 -24.76 -0.47
CA SER A 218 11.40 -24.18 -1.82
C SER A 218 10.66 -22.84 -1.85
N LEU A 219 9.49 -22.77 -1.20
CA LEU A 219 8.68 -21.55 -1.15
C LEU A 219 9.36 -20.47 -0.30
N LEU A 220 9.97 -20.83 0.84
CA LEU A 220 10.73 -19.87 1.63
C LEU A 220 11.93 -19.32 0.84
N GLN A 221 12.63 -20.18 0.10
CA GLN A 221 13.76 -19.76 -0.74
C GLN A 221 13.30 -18.84 -1.88
N GLU A 222 12.18 -19.16 -2.54
CA GLU A 222 11.58 -18.31 -3.57
C GLU A 222 11.15 -16.95 -2.99
N THR A 223 10.58 -16.93 -1.78
CA THR A 223 10.22 -15.68 -1.08
C THR A 223 11.47 -14.83 -0.86
N ILE A 224 12.54 -15.41 -0.33
CA ILE A 224 13.79 -14.69 -0.03
C ILE A 224 14.49 -14.20 -1.32
N ALA A 225 14.55 -15.04 -2.35
CA ALA A 225 15.37 -14.80 -3.54
C ALA A 225 14.64 -14.01 -4.64
N SER A 226 13.32 -14.17 -4.76
CA SER A 226 12.51 -13.66 -5.87
C SER A 226 11.48 -12.63 -5.46
N THR A 227 11.50 -12.14 -4.21
CA THR A 227 10.62 -11.04 -3.78
C THR A 227 11.39 -9.95 -3.06
N SER A 228 10.99 -8.69 -3.27
CA SER A 228 11.52 -7.54 -2.51
C SER A 228 11.31 -7.70 -1.00
N GLY A 229 10.15 -8.22 -0.59
CA GLY A 229 9.80 -8.49 0.81
C GLY A 229 10.77 -9.45 1.51
N GLY A 230 11.16 -10.53 0.84
CA GLY A 230 12.14 -11.48 1.37
C GLY A 230 13.55 -10.88 1.55
N SER A 231 13.98 -10.01 0.63
CA SER A 231 15.25 -9.29 0.75
C SER A 231 15.25 -8.29 1.92
N LEU A 232 14.14 -7.57 2.13
CA LEU A 232 13.94 -6.67 3.27
C LEU A 232 13.87 -7.44 4.58
N TRP A 233 13.26 -8.62 4.59
CA TRP A 233 13.23 -9.50 5.74
C TRP A 233 14.64 -9.93 6.17
N MET A 234 15.54 -10.27 5.24
CA MET A 234 16.93 -10.59 5.57
C MET A 234 17.64 -9.41 6.25
N MET A 235 17.46 -8.19 5.74
CA MET A 235 18.02 -6.98 6.33
C MET A 235 17.44 -6.69 7.72
N LEU A 236 16.13 -6.89 7.90
CA LEU A 236 15.46 -6.78 9.20
C LEU A 236 16.01 -7.78 10.20
N MET A 237 16.19 -9.04 9.80
CA MET A 237 16.71 -10.09 10.67
C MET A 237 18.17 -9.83 11.05
N ALA A 238 19.01 -9.42 10.10
CA ALA A 238 20.39 -9.01 10.39
C ALA A 238 20.44 -7.83 11.38
N SER A 239 19.60 -6.81 11.16
CA SER A 239 19.47 -5.65 12.06
C SER A 239 19.00 -6.06 13.46
N PHE A 240 18.03 -6.98 13.54
CA PHE A 240 17.50 -7.50 14.79
C PHE A 240 18.55 -8.31 15.58
N VAL A 241 19.34 -9.16 14.92
CA VAL A 241 20.42 -9.91 15.55
C VAL A 241 21.46 -8.94 16.13
N LEU A 242 21.89 -7.95 15.36
CA LEU A 242 22.82 -6.92 15.84
C LEU A 242 22.23 -6.12 17.01
N LEU A 243 20.96 -5.70 16.91
CA LEU A 243 20.23 -5.01 17.96
C LEU A 243 20.22 -5.82 19.26
N THR A 244 19.93 -7.12 19.16
CA THR A 244 19.87 -8.05 20.28
C THR A 244 21.25 -8.18 20.94
N ILE A 245 22.32 -8.40 20.16
CA ILE A 245 23.69 -8.52 20.67
C ILE A 245 24.08 -7.24 21.43
N TRP A 246 23.89 -6.06 20.82
CA TRP A 246 24.26 -4.80 21.44
C TRP A 246 23.39 -4.43 22.64
N THR A 247 22.13 -4.85 22.65
CA THR A 247 21.26 -4.71 23.82
C THR A 247 21.75 -5.59 24.98
N ILE A 248 22.16 -6.84 24.72
CA ILE A 248 22.74 -7.72 25.75
C ILE A 248 24.01 -7.08 26.33
N VAL A 249 24.88 -6.52 25.49
CA VAL A 249 26.09 -5.79 25.93
C VAL A 249 25.72 -4.60 26.80
N ALA A 250 24.74 -3.78 26.39
CA ALA A 250 24.27 -2.63 27.15
C ALA A 250 23.69 -3.03 28.53
N VAL A 251 22.84 -4.06 28.55
CA VAL A 251 22.22 -4.60 29.76
C VAL A 251 23.26 -5.18 30.74
N ARG A 252 24.32 -5.80 30.23
CA ARG A 252 25.43 -6.34 31.04
C ARG A 252 26.25 -5.24 31.70
N LYS A 253 26.41 -4.07 31.07
CA LYS A 253 27.06 -2.89 31.68
C LYS A 253 26.27 -2.34 32.87
N GLY A 254 24.96 -2.58 32.91
CA GLY A 254 24.10 -2.26 34.07
C GLY A 254 23.73 -0.78 34.23
N ASP A 255 24.28 0.11 33.41
CA ASP A 255 23.97 1.54 33.43
C ASP A 255 22.86 1.87 32.41
N PHE A 256 21.64 2.01 32.93
CA PHE A 256 20.44 2.34 32.16
C PHE A 256 20.24 3.85 31.93
N SER A 257 21.09 4.69 32.55
CA SER A 257 21.02 6.15 32.46
C SER A 257 22.05 6.75 31.49
N SER A 258 23.08 6.00 31.13
CA SER A 258 24.14 6.48 30.24
C SER A 258 23.80 6.33 28.76
N PHE A 259 23.62 7.46 28.07
CA PHE A 259 23.41 7.50 26.62
C PHE A 259 24.51 6.77 25.83
N ARG A 260 25.78 6.82 26.29
CA ARG A 260 26.90 6.13 25.63
C ARG A 260 26.75 4.61 25.60
N VAL A 261 26.07 4.04 26.61
CA VAL A 261 25.79 2.59 26.67
C VAL A 261 24.70 2.21 25.68
N TRP A 262 23.72 3.08 25.48
CA TRP A 262 22.52 2.82 24.67
C TRP A 262 22.59 3.35 23.24
N LEU A 263 23.64 4.07 22.86
CA LEU A 263 23.81 4.64 21.52
C LEU A 263 23.66 3.59 20.39
N PHE A 264 24.35 2.45 20.49
CA PHE A 264 24.29 1.41 19.46
C PHE A 264 22.93 0.71 19.39
N PRO A 265 22.31 0.26 20.51
CA PRO A 265 20.94 -0.23 20.49
C PRO A 265 19.94 0.75 19.88
N LEU A 266 20.02 2.04 20.23
CA LEU A 266 19.13 3.07 19.68
C LEU A 266 19.32 3.23 18.18
N LEU A 267 20.55 3.28 17.68
CA LEU A 267 20.83 3.41 16.25
C LEU A 267 20.33 2.20 15.46
N LEU A 268 20.60 0.98 15.94
CA LEU A 268 20.16 -0.26 15.29
C LEU A 268 18.64 -0.40 15.31
N PHE A 269 17.99 0.04 16.38
CA PHE A 269 16.53 0.08 16.45
C PHE A 269 15.95 1.10 15.46
N THR A 270 16.57 2.27 15.29
CA THR A 270 16.19 3.24 14.27
C THR A 270 16.30 2.66 12.86
N VAL A 271 17.39 1.94 12.56
CA VAL A 271 17.55 1.25 11.27
C VAL A 271 16.46 0.19 11.07
N LEU A 272 16.14 -0.58 12.10
CA LEU A 272 15.07 -1.58 12.05
C LEU A 272 13.70 -0.93 11.75
N LEU A 273 13.38 0.20 12.40
CA LEU A 273 12.14 0.94 12.12
C LEU A 273 12.12 1.50 10.69
N TRP A 274 13.26 2.01 10.19
CA TRP A 274 13.37 2.48 8.81
C TRP A 274 13.10 1.37 7.81
N LEU A 275 13.76 0.21 7.97
CA LEU A 275 13.52 -0.98 7.14
C LEU A 275 12.06 -1.43 7.21
N LYS A 276 11.42 -1.36 8.38
CA LYS A 276 10.01 -1.72 8.53
C LYS A 276 9.08 -0.74 7.81
N ALA A 277 9.41 0.55 7.78
CA ALA A 277 8.65 1.59 7.07
C ALA A 277 8.77 1.46 5.54
N GLN A 278 9.77 0.73 5.04
CA GLN A 278 9.87 0.35 3.62
C GLN A 278 8.88 -0.77 3.22
N ILE A 279 8.13 -1.33 4.18
CA ILE A 279 7.15 -2.41 3.95
C ILE A 279 5.74 -1.93 4.35
N GLY A 280 4.85 -1.81 3.37
CA GLY A 280 3.42 -1.48 3.56
C GLY A 280 2.93 -0.35 2.65
N HIS A 281 1.67 0.07 2.81
CA HIS A 281 1.01 1.03 1.91
C HIS A 281 1.76 2.36 1.67
N PRO A 282 2.40 2.98 2.68
CA PRO A 282 3.16 4.21 2.45
C PRO A 282 4.35 3.99 1.51
N ALA A 283 4.93 2.79 1.46
CA ALA A 283 6.04 2.46 0.56
C ALA A 283 5.64 2.39 -0.92
N ALA A 284 4.37 2.66 -1.21
CA ALA A 284 3.72 2.20 -2.42
C ALA A 284 2.81 3.27 -3.05
N THR A 285 2.98 4.53 -2.64
CA THR A 285 2.37 5.72 -3.25
C THR A 285 3.33 6.37 -4.26
N ASP A 286 2.84 7.27 -5.13
CA ASP A 286 3.66 8.01 -6.11
C ASP A 286 4.90 8.69 -5.50
N ASN A 287 4.77 9.20 -4.27
CA ASN A 287 5.87 9.84 -3.56
C ASN A 287 6.41 8.97 -2.41
N LYS A 288 6.93 7.80 -2.75
CA LYS A 288 7.47 6.80 -1.80
C LYS A 288 8.42 7.39 -0.77
N ILE A 289 9.31 8.29 -1.15
CA ILE A 289 10.31 8.87 -0.22
C ILE A 289 9.60 9.64 0.90
N LEU A 290 8.64 10.49 0.53
CA LEU A 290 7.90 11.29 1.51
C LEU A 290 7.06 10.41 2.43
N THR A 291 6.27 9.52 1.87
CA THR A 291 5.30 8.70 2.61
C THR A 291 5.96 7.64 3.48
N THR A 292 7.06 7.01 3.04
CA THR A 292 7.87 6.11 3.89
C THR A 292 8.58 6.87 5.01
N SER A 293 9.06 8.09 4.75
CA SER A 293 9.66 8.93 5.80
C SER A 293 8.61 9.33 6.84
N LEU A 294 7.40 9.65 6.41
CA LEU A 294 6.28 9.94 7.32
C LEU A 294 5.87 8.69 8.11
N ASP A 295 5.83 7.51 7.50
CA ASP A 295 5.54 6.26 8.21
C ASP A 295 6.62 5.92 9.25
N PHE A 296 7.90 6.12 8.90
CA PHE A 296 9.00 6.01 9.84
C PHE A 296 8.84 6.98 11.03
N ILE A 297 8.53 8.25 10.77
CA ILE A 297 8.24 9.24 11.81
C ILE A 297 7.05 8.81 12.67
N HIS A 298 6.01 8.25 12.04
CA HIS A 298 4.82 7.73 12.71
C HIS A 298 5.18 6.59 13.67
N LEU A 299 5.94 5.59 13.20
CA LEU A 299 6.38 4.43 13.98
C LEU A 299 7.27 4.83 15.17
N VAL A 300 8.24 5.72 14.95
CA VAL A 300 9.11 6.25 16.02
C VAL A 300 8.25 6.98 17.06
N SER A 301 7.36 7.86 16.61
CA SER A 301 6.51 8.66 17.50
C SER A 301 5.54 7.79 18.30
N ALA A 302 4.91 6.81 17.68
CA ALA A 302 4.05 5.84 18.34
C ALA A 302 4.83 5.02 19.39
N SER A 303 6.06 4.60 19.06
CA SER A 303 6.93 3.84 19.97
C SER A 303 7.36 4.68 21.19
N ILE A 304 7.62 5.97 21.02
CA ILE A 304 7.94 6.89 22.12
C ILE A 304 6.71 7.10 23.01
N TRP A 305 5.55 7.37 22.41
CA TRP A 305 4.34 7.71 23.14
C TRP A 305 3.72 6.51 23.87
N VAL A 306 3.32 5.46 23.13
CA VAL A 306 2.71 4.25 23.74
C VAL A 306 3.74 3.52 24.60
N GLY A 307 4.99 3.45 24.13
CA GLY A 307 6.08 2.83 24.86
C GLY A 307 6.41 3.54 26.16
N GLY A 308 6.46 4.88 26.16
CA GLY A 308 6.76 5.64 27.36
C GLY A 308 5.67 5.54 28.42
N LEU A 309 4.41 5.63 28.01
CA LEU A 309 3.28 5.40 28.91
C LEU A 309 3.30 3.99 29.49
N THR A 310 3.53 2.98 28.64
CA THR A 310 3.61 1.57 29.06
C THR A 310 4.78 1.33 30.01
N ALA A 311 5.96 1.90 29.75
CA ALA A 311 7.13 1.77 30.62
C ALA A 311 6.86 2.40 32.00
N ILE A 312 6.28 3.60 32.05
CA ILE A 312 5.89 4.27 33.31
C ILE A 312 4.91 3.40 34.09
N VAL A 313 3.85 2.92 33.44
CA VAL A 313 2.83 2.06 34.04
C VAL A 313 3.45 0.78 34.60
N LEU A 314 4.17 0.01 33.79
CA LEU A 314 4.67 -1.31 34.19
C LEU A 314 5.83 -1.24 35.20
N LEU A 315 6.68 -0.21 35.12
CA LEU A 315 7.84 -0.09 36.00
C LEU A 315 7.48 0.53 37.35
N LEU A 316 6.53 1.48 37.38
CA LEU A 316 6.19 2.26 38.58
C LEU A 316 4.88 1.86 39.27
N MET A 317 3.93 1.12 38.64
CA MET A 317 2.63 0.85 39.31
C MET A 317 2.67 -0.15 40.48
N LYS A 318 3.64 -1.07 40.55
CA LYS A 318 3.56 -2.23 41.46
C LYS A 318 3.89 -1.94 42.94
N LYS A 319 3.75 -0.70 43.43
CA LYS A 319 4.11 -0.29 44.81
C LYS A 319 3.33 0.90 45.43
N LEU A 320 2.12 1.24 44.99
CA LEU A 320 1.40 2.36 45.62
C LEU A 320 0.63 1.96 46.89
N PRO A 321 1.16 2.34 48.07
CA PRO A 321 0.44 3.28 48.93
C PRO A 321 1.28 4.54 49.22
N ASN A 322 0.77 5.69 48.76
CA ASN A 322 1.16 7.09 49.07
C ASN A 322 2.63 7.57 48.94
N GLU A 323 3.67 6.74 49.04
CA GLU A 323 5.08 7.17 48.96
C GLU A 323 5.59 7.39 47.51
N ASP A 324 5.06 6.65 46.52
CA ASP A 324 5.54 6.70 45.11
C ASP A 324 4.92 7.83 44.26
N GLN A 325 4.00 8.63 44.82
CA GLN A 325 3.28 9.70 44.10
C GLN A 325 4.19 10.81 43.56
N PRO A 326 5.19 11.32 44.31
CA PRO A 326 6.08 12.39 43.82
C PRO A 326 6.97 11.91 42.67
N LEU A 327 7.49 10.68 42.77
CA LEU A 327 8.35 10.08 41.75
C LEU A 327 7.60 9.92 40.42
N MET A 328 6.39 9.33 40.46
CA MET A 328 5.55 9.15 39.29
C MET A 328 5.17 10.49 38.65
N ARG A 329 4.89 11.54 39.45
CA ARG A 329 4.62 12.89 38.92
C ARG A 329 5.83 13.48 38.21
N SER A 330 7.03 13.36 38.78
CA SER A 330 8.25 13.90 38.19
C SER A 330 8.58 13.20 36.86
N THR A 331 8.41 11.88 36.79
CA THR A 331 8.58 11.11 35.56
C THR A 331 7.53 11.46 34.50
N LEU A 332 6.26 11.59 34.88
CA LEU A 332 5.21 12.02 33.96
C LEU A 332 5.45 13.44 33.43
N ALA A 333 5.90 14.37 34.29
CA ALA A 333 6.25 15.73 33.88
C ALA A 333 7.42 15.75 32.88
N ALA A 334 8.42 14.87 33.07
CA ALA A 334 9.52 14.72 32.13
C ALA A 334 9.10 14.05 30.81
N PHE A 335 8.10 13.17 30.83
CA PHE A 335 7.57 12.48 29.65
C PHE A 335 6.59 13.35 28.84
N HIS A 336 5.82 14.22 29.50
CA HIS A 336 4.71 14.95 28.88
C HIS A 336 5.08 15.73 27.59
N PRO A 337 6.20 16.48 27.51
CA PRO A 337 6.58 17.15 26.25
C PRO A 337 6.84 16.18 25.11
N TRP A 338 7.42 15.01 25.40
CA TRP A 338 7.65 13.95 24.41
C TRP A 338 6.33 13.34 23.93
N ALA A 339 5.41 13.09 24.86
CA ALA A 339 4.08 12.60 24.52
C ALA A 339 3.35 13.57 23.59
N LEU A 340 3.36 14.88 23.89
CA LEU A 340 2.72 15.90 23.06
C LEU A 340 3.35 15.99 21.67
N LEU A 341 4.69 16.03 21.59
CA LEU A 341 5.40 16.06 20.31
C LEU A 341 5.10 14.80 19.48
N SER A 342 5.17 13.63 20.08
CA SER A 342 4.87 12.36 19.42
C SER A 342 3.43 12.29 18.93
N VAL A 343 2.45 12.72 19.72
CA VAL A 343 1.03 12.81 19.32
C VAL A 343 0.88 13.74 18.12
N GLY A 344 1.50 14.92 18.15
CA GLY A 344 1.46 15.88 17.03
C GLY A 344 2.07 15.29 15.74
N LEU A 345 3.22 14.60 15.86
CA LEU A 345 3.87 13.94 14.74
C LEU A 345 3.05 12.75 14.20
N ILE A 346 2.38 11.97 15.06
CA ILE A 346 1.47 10.89 14.67
C ILE A 346 0.29 11.45 13.86
N VAL A 347 -0.33 12.53 14.33
CA VAL A 347 -1.44 13.18 13.62
C VAL A 347 -0.98 13.70 12.27
N PHE A 348 0.13 14.45 12.24
CA PHE A 348 0.66 15.03 11.01
C PHE A 348 1.02 13.95 9.98
N SER A 349 1.84 12.98 10.37
CA SER A 349 2.25 11.89 9.48
C SER A 349 1.09 11.03 9.01
N GLY A 350 0.16 10.70 9.90
CA GLY A 350 -1.03 9.91 9.57
C GLY A 350 -1.97 10.66 8.62
N PHE A 351 -2.16 11.96 8.82
CA PHE A 351 -2.99 12.81 7.96
C PHE A 351 -2.42 12.93 6.56
N VAL A 352 -1.13 13.25 6.43
CA VAL A 352 -0.48 13.38 5.12
C VAL A 352 -0.47 12.04 4.38
N ASN A 353 -0.12 10.93 5.04
CA ASN A 353 -0.19 9.61 4.41
C ASN A 353 -1.61 9.23 3.98
N ALA A 354 -2.65 9.59 4.75
CA ALA A 354 -4.03 9.32 4.37
C ALA A 354 -4.45 10.03 3.07
N ILE A 355 -3.98 11.26 2.84
CA ILE A 355 -4.23 12.00 1.59
C ILE A 355 -3.67 11.24 0.38
N PHE A 356 -2.42 10.77 0.48
CA PHE A 356 -1.77 10.04 -0.62
C PHE A 356 -2.40 8.67 -0.89
N ILE A 357 -2.94 8.01 0.13
CA ILE A 357 -3.52 6.66 0.00
C ILE A 357 -5.00 6.71 -0.44
N LEU A 358 -5.81 7.63 0.10
CA LEU A 358 -7.25 7.67 -0.19
C LEU A 358 -7.58 8.36 -1.53
N GLN A 359 -6.81 9.37 -1.91
CA GLN A 359 -6.91 10.16 -3.16
C GLN A 359 -8.27 10.83 -3.46
N SER A 360 -9.36 10.50 -2.74
CA SER A 360 -10.70 11.10 -2.90
C SER A 360 -11.49 11.09 -1.58
N PHE A 361 -12.54 11.90 -1.50
CA PHE A 361 -13.44 11.92 -0.35
C PHE A 361 -14.43 10.75 -0.34
N ASP A 362 -14.81 10.23 -1.50
CA ASP A 362 -15.77 9.12 -1.58
C ASP A 362 -15.16 7.81 -1.04
N THR A 363 -13.87 7.57 -1.31
CA THR A 363 -13.16 6.40 -0.78
C THR A 363 -13.08 6.42 0.74
N LEU A 364 -13.08 7.59 1.38
CA LEU A 364 -13.03 7.71 2.84
C LEU A 364 -14.25 7.07 3.53
N PHE A 365 -15.44 7.18 2.95
CA PHE A 365 -16.68 6.67 3.54
C PHE A 365 -17.11 5.31 3.00
N GLN A 366 -16.78 5.01 1.74
CA GLN A 366 -17.23 3.78 1.07
C GLN A 366 -16.25 2.62 1.24
N SER A 367 -14.94 2.87 1.28
CA SER A 367 -13.94 1.80 1.38
C SER A 367 -13.84 1.22 2.81
N ALA A 368 -13.42 -0.04 2.93
CA ALA A 368 -13.11 -0.65 4.23
C ALA A 368 -11.91 0.05 4.90
N TYR A 369 -10.93 0.47 4.10
CA TYR A 369 -9.77 1.24 4.55
C TYR A 369 -10.20 2.58 5.18
N GLY A 370 -11.01 3.37 4.47
CA GLY A 370 -11.51 4.66 4.93
C GLY A 370 -12.34 4.57 6.22
N ARG A 371 -13.26 3.59 6.29
CA ARG A 371 -14.06 3.34 7.51
C ARG A 371 -13.20 2.99 8.71
N THR A 372 -12.18 2.15 8.54
CA THR A 372 -11.26 1.78 9.64
C THR A 372 -10.37 2.95 10.05
N PHE A 373 -9.94 3.77 9.09
CA PHE A 373 -9.25 5.04 9.36
C PHE A 373 -10.12 5.98 10.20
N LEU A 374 -11.40 6.13 9.88
CA LEU A 374 -12.34 6.96 10.66
C LEU A 374 -12.52 6.43 12.10
N ILE A 375 -12.59 5.11 12.30
CA ILE A 375 -12.64 4.50 13.65
C ILE A 375 -11.37 4.84 14.43
N LYS A 376 -10.19 4.67 13.81
CA LYS A 376 -8.89 5.00 14.43
C LYS A 376 -8.82 6.49 14.79
N LEU A 377 -9.27 7.37 13.89
CA LEU A 377 -9.33 8.81 14.13
C LEU A 377 -10.28 9.15 15.29
N GLY A 378 -11.46 8.54 15.34
CA GLY A 378 -12.42 8.69 16.43
C GLY A 378 -11.84 8.30 17.80
N LEU A 379 -11.19 7.13 17.89
CA LEU A 379 -10.51 6.68 19.11
C LEU A 379 -9.39 7.65 19.53
N PHE A 380 -8.64 8.19 18.56
CA PHE A 380 -7.59 9.16 18.82
C PHE A 380 -8.16 10.49 19.35
N ILE A 381 -9.27 10.97 18.78
CA ILE A 381 -9.98 12.17 19.27
C ILE A 381 -10.49 11.94 20.70
N ILE A 382 -11.14 10.80 20.97
CA ILE A 382 -11.61 10.44 22.32
C ILE A 382 -10.46 10.45 23.31
N MET A 383 -9.31 9.87 22.93
CA MET A 383 -8.11 9.88 23.78
C MET A 383 -7.60 11.31 24.04
N GLY A 384 -7.55 12.15 23.00
CA GLY A 384 -7.17 13.56 23.13
C GLY A 384 -8.11 14.34 24.06
N LEU A 385 -9.42 14.11 23.96
CA LEU A 385 -10.42 14.71 24.84
C LEU A 385 -10.27 14.24 26.28
N LEU A 386 -9.99 12.96 26.52
CA LEU A 386 -9.71 12.45 27.87
C LEU A 386 -8.44 13.08 28.46
N GLY A 387 -7.38 13.20 27.66
CA GLY A 387 -6.14 13.86 28.07
C GLY A 387 -6.33 15.35 28.37
N LEU A 388 -7.11 16.06 27.55
CA LEU A 388 -7.47 17.46 27.77
C LEU A 388 -8.33 17.64 29.02
N MET A 389 -9.35 16.80 29.19
CA MET A 389 -10.19 16.77 30.39
C MET A 389 -9.34 16.55 31.63
N HIS A 390 -8.39 15.62 31.59
CA HIS A 390 -7.44 15.39 32.68
C HIS A 390 -6.59 16.64 32.99
N TYR A 391 -6.04 17.28 31.96
CA TYR A 391 -5.26 18.52 32.11
C TYR A 391 -6.09 19.66 32.74
N LEU A 392 -7.33 19.86 32.27
CA LEU A 392 -8.22 20.90 32.80
C LEU A 392 -8.66 20.59 34.25
N MET A 393 -8.98 19.33 34.55
CA MET A 393 -9.29 18.87 35.91
C MET A 393 -8.09 19.08 36.86
N LEU A 394 -6.86 18.84 36.40
CA LEU A 394 -5.65 19.11 37.19
C LEU A 394 -5.47 20.61 37.49
N LYS A 395 -5.92 21.48 36.58
CA LYS A 395 -5.86 22.94 36.75
C LYS A 395 -6.96 23.45 37.70
N TRP A 396 -8.11 22.77 37.76
CA TRP A 396 -9.30 23.21 38.51
C TRP A 396 -9.49 22.53 39.89
N GLU A 397 -9.10 21.27 40.07
CA GLU A 397 -9.23 20.55 41.36
C GLU A 397 -7.88 20.27 42.04
N LYS A 398 -7.70 20.82 43.26
CA LYS A 398 -6.53 20.55 44.11
C LYS A 398 -6.50 19.12 44.73
N LYS A 399 -7.54 18.28 44.57
CA LYS A 399 -7.66 16.97 45.25
C LYS A 399 -7.99 15.76 44.33
N GLN A 400 -6.92 15.12 43.87
CA GLN A 400 -6.65 13.67 43.99
C GLN A 400 -7.77 12.63 43.70
N LYS A 401 -8.16 12.45 42.43
CA LYS A 401 -8.50 11.10 41.88
C LYS A 401 -7.68 10.83 40.61
N ARG A 402 -6.41 10.44 40.81
CA ARG A 402 -5.33 10.50 39.79
C ARG A 402 -5.00 9.19 39.05
N SER A 403 -5.50 8.01 39.45
CA SER A 403 -5.05 6.71 38.89
C SER A 403 -5.94 6.12 37.79
N ILE A 404 -7.20 6.56 37.67
CA ILE A 404 -8.17 6.01 36.70
C ILE A 404 -7.88 6.55 35.28
N SER A 405 -7.51 7.84 35.14
CA SER A 405 -7.19 8.46 33.84
C SER A 405 -5.98 7.81 33.15
N LEU A 406 -4.87 7.60 33.87
CA LEU A 406 -3.65 7.07 33.27
C LEU A 406 -3.81 5.62 32.78
N ARG A 407 -4.58 4.81 33.51
CA ARG A 407 -4.92 3.44 33.08
C ARG A 407 -5.86 3.45 31.87
N ALA A 408 -6.84 4.35 31.85
CA ALA A 408 -7.75 4.50 30.71
C ALA A 408 -6.98 4.96 29.45
N GLU A 409 -6.13 5.98 29.57
CA GLU A 409 -5.25 6.46 28.49
C GLU A 409 -4.33 5.34 27.99
N TRP A 410 -3.74 4.56 28.90
CA TRP A 410 -2.91 3.41 28.53
C TRP A 410 -3.71 2.32 27.80
N MET A 411 -4.88 1.94 28.29
CA MET A 411 -5.73 0.94 27.64
C MET A 411 -6.19 1.40 26.25
N ILE A 412 -6.54 2.68 26.09
CA ILE A 412 -6.91 3.23 24.78
C ILE A 412 -5.71 3.26 23.84
N GLY A 413 -4.52 3.65 24.32
CA GLY A 413 -3.29 3.59 23.54
C GLY A 413 -2.96 2.17 23.04
N ILE A 414 -3.13 1.16 23.90
CA ILE A 414 -3.00 -0.25 23.52
C ILE A 414 -4.08 -0.65 22.51
N ALA A 415 -5.35 -0.25 22.71
CA ALA A 415 -6.43 -0.53 21.78
C ALA A 415 -6.17 0.08 20.39
N ILE A 416 -5.66 1.31 20.32
CA ILE A 416 -5.27 1.97 19.05
C ILE A 416 -4.12 1.21 18.38
N LEU A 417 -3.15 0.73 19.16
CA LEU A 417 -2.03 -0.07 18.64
C LEU A 417 -2.51 -1.42 18.07
N LEU A 418 -3.40 -2.11 18.77
CA LEU A 418 -4.00 -3.36 18.29
C LEU A 418 -4.90 -3.15 17.07
N LEU A 419 -5.70 -2.07 17.05
CA LEU A 419 -6.49 -1.67 15.89
C LEU A 419 -5.58 -1.36 14.69
N THR A 420 -4.41 -0.77 14.92
CA THR A 420 -3.43 -0.51 13.86
C THR A 420 -2.90 -1.81 13.23
N ALA A 421 -2.77 -2.89 14.01
CA ALA A 421 -2.38 -4.20 13.47
C ALA A 421 -3.45 -4.78 12.51
N VAL A 422 -4.74 -4.54 12.79
CA VAL A 422 -5.84 -4.90 11.88
C VAL A 422 -5.83 -3.99 10.64
N PHE A 423 -5.75 -2.68 10.85
CA PHE A 423 -5.81 -1.66 9.80
C PHE A 423 -4.75 -1.86 8.72
N THR A 424 -3.55 -2.25 9.12
CA THR A 424 -2.42 -2.48 8.20
C THR A 424 -2.52 -3.77 7.39
N ASN A 425 -3.59 -4.57 7.54
CA ASN A 425 -3.92 -5.70 6.67
C ASN A 425 -5.06 -5.40 5.68
N ILE A 426 -5.67 -4.22 5.78
CA ILE A 426 -6.76 -3.85 4.88
C ILE A 426 -6.14 -3.30 3.58
N PRO A 427 -6.48 -3.84 2.40
CA PRO A 427 -6.00 -3.32 1.13
C PRO A 427 -6.27 -1.82 0.99
N SER A 428 -5.32 -1.10 0.38
CA SER A 428 -5.57 0.28 -0.03
C SER A 428 -6.67 0.30 -1.10
N PRO A 429 -7.54 1.33 -1.15
CA PRO A 429 -8.56 1.41 -2.19
C PRO A 429 -7.92 1.45 -3.59
N PRO A 430 -8.62 0.98 -4.63
CA PRO A 430 -8.14 1.13 -6.00
C PRO A 430 -8.01 2.62 -6.34
N PRO A 431 -7.06 2.98 -7.23
CA PRO A 431 -6.96 4.36 -7.72
C PRO A 431 -8.30 4.75 -8.36
N PRO A 432 -8.68 6.04 -8.30
CA PRO A 432 -9.91 6.50 -8.93
C PRO A 432 -9.91 6.14 -10.42
N ALA A 433 -11.09 5.79 -10.94
CA ALA A 433 -11.24 5.56 -12.37
C ALA A 433 -10.73 6.81 -13.13
N PRO A 434 -9.92 6.63 -14.18
CA PRO A 434 -9.40 7.78 -14.91
C PRO A 434 -10.55 8.62 -15.45
N GLU A 435 -10.45 9.94 -15.26
CA GLU A 435 -11.50 10.85 -15.68
C GLU A 435 -11.64 10.82 -17.20
N PRO A 436 -12.87 10.69 -17.74
CA PRO A 436 -13.09 10.77 -19.17
C PRO A 436 -12.48 12.06 -19.73
N PHE A 437 -11.75 11.94 -20.84
CA PHE A 437 -11.34 13.14 -21.57
C PHE A 437 -12.58 13.71 -22.26
N PHE A 438 -12.77 15.02 -22.16
CA PHE A 438 -13.74 15.76 -22.96
C PHE A 438 -13.06 16.99 -23.55
N GLY A 439 -13.10 17.11 -24.88
CA GLY A 439 -12.62 18.28 -25.60
C GLY A 439 -13.69 18.76 -26.57
N ALA A 440 -13.84 20.07 -26.72
CA ALA A 440 -14.71 20.68 -27.70
C ALA A 440 -13.97 21.76 -28.46
N ASN A 441 -13.87 21.61 -29.79
CA ASN A 441 -13.22 22.58 -30.66
C ASN A 441 -14.27 23.22 -31.56
N GLN A 442 -14.11 24.53 -31.77
CA GLN A 442 -14.90 25.26 -32.75
C GLN A 442 -14.29 25.10 -34.14
N VAL A 443 -15.10 24.67 -35.10
CA VAL A 443 -14.72 24.52 -36.52
C VAL A 443 -15.40 25.59 -37.37
N GLU A 444 -15.25 25.53 -38.70
CA GLU A 444 -15.84 26.51 -39.61
C GLU A 444 -17.36 26.72 -39.35
N HIS A 445 -17.86 27.94 -39.61
CA HIS A 445 -19.25 28.34 -39.38
C HIS A 445 -19.71 28.34 -37.91
N ARG A 446 -18.77 28.25 -36.96
CA ARG A 446 -19.02 28.20 -35.50
C ARG A 446 -19.71 26.92 -35.04
N ASP A 447 -19.61 25.86 -35.83
CA ASP A 447 -20.01 24.53 -35.39
C ASP A 447 -18.97 23.99 -34.38
N ILE A 448 -19.39 23.05 -33.55
CA ILE A 448 -18.61 22.49 -32.46
C ILE A 448 -18.46 21.00 -32.71
N VAL A 449 -17.21 20.54 -32.73
CA VAL A 449 -16.88 19.13 -32.68
C VAL A 449 -16.45 18.81 -31.25
N SER A 450 -17.17 17.91 -30.60
CA SER A 450 -16.80 17.41 -29.27
C SER A 450 -16.28 15.99 -29.36
N LEU A 451 -15.21 15.70 -28.62
CA LEU A 451 -14.61 14.39 -28.47
C LEU A 451 -14.68 14.00 -26.99
N SER A 452 -15.24 12.82 -26.71
CA SER A 452 -15.14 12.16 -25.42
C SER A 452 -14.32 10.88 -25.54
N ILE A 453 -13.46 10.60 -24.56
CA ILE A 453 -12.69 9.35 -24.48
C ILE A 453 -12.89 8.76 -23.09
N THR A 454 -13.39 7.53 -23.02
CA THR A 454 -13.67 6.83 -21.75
C THR A 454 -13.08 5.41 -21.78
N PRO A 455 -12.38 4.95 -20.74
CA PRO A 455 -12.10 5.61 -19.46
C PRO A 455 -10.88 6.54 -19.49
N ASN A 456 -10.33 6.91 -20.66
CA ASN A 456 -9.15 7.76 -20.79
C ASN A 456 -7.90 7.15 -20.10
N ALA A 457 -7.71 5.83 -20.22
CA ALA A 457 -6.62 5.07 -19.62
C ALA A 457 -5.73 4.41 -20.69
N PRO A 458 -4.50 3.98 -20.37
CA PRO A 458 -3.82 2.98 -21.19
C PRO A 458 -4.69 1.73 -21.37
N GLY A 459 -4.80 1.21 -22.59
CA GLY A 459 -5.66 0.08 -22.95
C GLY A 459 -6.81 0.48 -23.88
N LYS A 460 -7.86 -0.34 -23.88
CA LYS A 460 -9.07 -0.16 -24.71
C LYS A 460 -9.86 1.05 -24.22
N ASN A 461 -10.14 2.01 -25.11
CA ASN A 461 -10.96 3.17 -24.85
C ASN A 461 -12.10 3.25 -25.88
N SER A 462 -13.23 3.81 -25.45
CA SER A 462 -14.30 4.25 -26.34
C SER A 462 -14.07 5.72 -26.68
N PHE A 463 -14.09 6.01 -27.98
CA PHE A 463 -14.04 7.36 -28.52
C PHE A 463 -15.43 7.70 -29.02
N GLU A 464 -15.98 8.81 -28.56
CA GLU A 464 -17.27 9.33 -29.02
C GLU A 464 -17.09 10.74 -29.56
N VAL A 465 -17.52 10.96 -30.79
CA VAL A 465 -17.45 12.23 -31.49
C VAL A 465 -18.86 12.70 -31.81
N ALA A 466 -19.15 13.96 -31.49
CA ALA A 466 -20.41 14.60 -31.83
C ALA A 466 -20.15 15.91 -32.58
N PHE A 467 -21.04 16.20 -33.53
CA PHE A 467 -21.01 17.40 -34.36
C PHE A 467 -22.27 18.20 -34.06
N THR A 468 -22.11 19.41 -33.53
CA THR A 468 -23.22 20.27 -33.13
C THR A 468 -23.08 21.64 -33.77
N LYS A 469 -24.19 22.25 -34.15
CA LYS A 469 -24.23 23.63 -34.61
C LYS A 469 -24.06 24.59 -33.45
N LYS A 470 -23.77 25.86 -33.76
CA LYS A 470 -23.72 26.94 -32.76
C LYS A 470 -24.98 27.06 -31.87
N ASN A 471 -26.15 26.64 -32.36
CA ASN A 471 -27.42 26.68 -31.62
C ASN A 471 -27.68 25.41 -30.78
N GLY A 472 -26.76 24.44 -30.77
CA GLY A 472 -26.88 23.18 -30.03
C GLY A 472 -27.55 22.03 -30.79
N GLU A 473 -28.00 22.24 -32.03
CA GLU A 473 -28.58 21.17 -32.86
C GLU A 473 -27.50 20.23 -33.40
N THR A 474 -27.76 18.92 -33.37
CA THR A 474 -26.85 17.91 -33.97
C THR A 474 -26.80 18.03 -35.48
N ILE A 475 -25.58 17.97 -36.04
CA ILE A 475 -25.36 17.92 -37.49
C ILE A 475 -25.56 16.47 -37.95
N THR A 476 -26.65 16.22 -38.67
CA THR A 476 -27.02 14.87 -39.11
C THR A 476 -26.38 14.47 -40.44
N ASP A 477 -25.92 15.43 -41.24
CA ASP A 477 -25.37 15.23 -42.60
C ASP A 477 -23.88 14.86 -42.61
N ILE A 478 -23.46 13.92 -41.76
CA ILE A 478 -22.06 13.44 -41.68
C ILE A 478 -21.96 12.02 -42.28
N GLN A 479 -21.37 11.86 -43.46
CA GLN A 479 -21.31 10.54 -44.11
C GLN A 479 -20.28 9.61 -43.47
N SER A 480 -19.12 10.13 -43.11
CA SER A 480 -18.04 9.36 -42.49
C SER A 480 -17.25 10.20 -41.50
N VAL A 481 -16.67 9.53 -40.51
CA VAL A 481 -15.77 10.12 -39.52
C VAL A 481 -14.60 9.18 -39.32
N THR A 482 -13.40 9.74 -39.42
CA THR A 482 -12.14 9.04 -39.25
C THR A 482 -11.33 9.73 -38.16
N ALA A 483 -10.81 8.95 -37.22
CA ALA A 483 -9.87 9.42 -36.21
C ALA A 483 -8.46 8.92 -36.52
N LYS A 484 -7.49 9.83 -36.58
CA LYS A 484 -6.06 9.52 -36.61
C LYS A 484 -5.45 9.84 -35.26
N ILE A 485 -4.76 8.86 -34.68
CA ILE A 485 -4.25 8.92 -33.32
C ILE A 485 -2.75 8.63 -33.35
N HIS A 486 -1.94 9.52 -32.77
CA HIS A 486 -0.51 9.31 -32.58
C HIS A 486 -0.02 9.92 -31.27
N LYS A 487 0.99 9.29 -30.70
CA LYS A 487 1.68 9.79 -29.51
C LYS A 487 2.64 10.90 -29.89
N VAL A 488 2.63 11.97 -29.10
CA VAL A 488 3.60 13.05 -29.23
C VAL A 488 4.86 12.65 -28.44
N ALA A 489 5.93 12.28 -29.13
CA ALA A 489 7.20 11.91 -28.49
C ALA A 489 8.24 13.05 -28.57
N LEU A 490 9.23 13.02 -27.67
CA LEU A 490 10.33 14.00 -27.62
C LEU A 490 11.25 13.95 -28.85
N PHE A 491 11.27 12.83 -29.58
CA PHE A 491 12.12 12.59 -30.74
C PHE A 491 11.30 12.02 -31.91
N GLY A 492 10.47 12.86 -32.53
CA GLY A 492 9.65 12.52 -33.70
C GLY A 492 8.33 11.84 -33.35
N ASP A 493 7.28 12.12 -34.12
CA ASP A 493 5.96 11.54 -33.92
C ASP A 493 5.93 10.05 -34.33
N GLU A 494 5.24 9.22 -33.55
CA GLU A 494 5.01 7.82 -33.89
C GLU A 494 4.07 7.67 -35.11
N THR A 495 4.13 6.53 -35.79
CA THR A 495 3.25 6.26 -36.93
C THR A 495 1.78 6.32 -36.51
N PRO A 496 0.93 7.15 -37.16
CA PRO A 496 -0.45 7.33 -36.76
C PRO A 496 -1.29 6.08 -37.05
N SER A 497 -2.15 5.73 -36.10
CA SER A 497 -3.19 4.72 -36.29
C SER A 497 -4.48 5.40 -36.72
N GLU A 498 -5.11 4.88 -37.77
CA GLU A 498 -6.32 5.45 -38.39
C GLU A 498 -7.52 4.52 -38.18
N PHE A 499 -8.64 5.08 -37.72
CA PHE A 499 -9.84 4.32 -37.40
C PHE A 499 -11.09 5.01 -37.93
N GLN A 500 -11.99 4.26 -38.57
CA GLN A 500 -13.32 4.76 -38.90
C GLN A 500 -14.29 4.58 -37.74
N LEU A 501 -15.02 5.64 -37.42
CA LEU A 501 -16.05 5.62 -36.38
C LEU A 501 -17.39 5.19 -36.96
N LYS A 502 -18.12 4.39 -36.20
CA LYS A 502 -19.48 3.94 -36.55
C LYS A 502 -20.51 4.96 -36.09
N ARG A 503 -21.48 5.26 -36.95
CA ARG A 503 -22.60 6.15 -36.64
C ARG A 503 -23.56 5.51 -35.62
N LEU A 504 -23.94 6.28 -34.60
CA LEU A 504 -24.94 5.94 -33.58
C LEU A 504 -26.31 6.57 -33.92
N LYS A 505 -27.37 6.09 -33.23
CA LYS A 505 -28.78 6.44 -33.51
C LYS A 505 -29.14 7.94 -33.29
N ASN A 506 -28.26 8.74 -32.71
CA ASN A 506 -28.45 10.14 -32.32
C ASN A 506 -27.54 11.13 -33.09
N GLY A 507 -26.85 10.70 -34.14
CA GLY A 507 -25.91 11.56 -34.89
C GLY A 507 -24.51 11.67 -34.27
N HIS A 508 -24.25 10.89 -33.21
CA HIS A 508 -22.93 10.69 -32.65
C HIS A 508 -22.19 9.59 -33.42
N PHE A 509 -20.87 9.58 -33.33
CA PHE A 509 -20.00 8.60 -33.95
C PHE A 509 -19.13 7.98 -32.87
N SER A 510 -19.01 6.65 -32.86
CA SER A 510 -18.20 5.95 -31.87
C SER A 510 -17.28 4.91 -32.48
N ALA A 511 -16.09 4.79 -31.89
CA ALA A 511 -15.22 3.64 -32.06
C ALA A 511 -14.92 3.07 -30.67
N GLU A 512 -15.29 1.81 -30.48
CA GLU A 512 -15.01 1.05 -29.27
C GLU A 512 -13.66 0.33 -29.39
N ASN A 513 -13.03 0.07 -28.25
CA ASN A 513 -11.80 -0.72 -28.13
C ASN A 513 -10.56 -0.12 -28.85
N LEU A 514 -10.52 1.20 -29.02
CA LEU A 514 -9.32 1.86 -29.53
C LEU A 514 -8.23 1.87 -28.46
N LEU A 515 -7.06 1.37 -28.82
CA LEU A 515 -5.94 1.17 -27.90
C LEU A 515 -5.13 2.46 -27.75
N LEU A 516 -5.09 3.00 -26.53
CA LEU A 516 -4.04 3.92 -26.09
C LEU A 516 -2.96 3.06 -25.43
N ASN A 517 -1.84 2.80 -26.11
CA ASN A 517 -0.85 1.81 -25.66
C ASN A 517 -0.10 2.25 -24.37
N GLU A 518 -0.08 3.54 -24.02
CA GLU A 518 0.63 4.04 -22.83
C GLU A 518 0.14 5.44 -22.36
N LYS A 519 0.62 5.86 -21.17
CA LYS A 519 0.42 7.22 -20.64
C LYS A 519 1.22 8.25 -21.45
N GLY A 520 0.77 9.50 -21.48
CA GLY A 520 1.46 10.57 -22.20
C GLY A 520 0.52 11.49 -22.99
N THR A 521 1.14 12.34 -23.80
CA THR A 521 0.42 13.29 -24.66
C THR A 521 0.09 12.65 -25.99
N TRP A 522 -1.19 12.66 -26.33
CA TRP A 522 -1.73 12.09 -27.56
C TRP A 522 -2.36 13.18 -28.41
N LYS A 523 -2.08 13.12 -29.71
CA LYS A 523 -2.70 13.98 -30.70
C LYS A 523 -3.74 13.16 -31.46
N ILE A 524 -4.97 13.66 -31.47
CA ILE A 524 -6.14 12.99 -32.04
C ILE A 524 -6.73 13.91 -33.08
N GLU A 525 -6.60 13.53 -34.33
CA GLU A 525 -7.10 14.27 -35.49
C GLU A 525 -8.41 13.63 -35.94
N ILE A 526 -9.49 14.41 -35.94
CA ILE A 526 -10.80 14.00 -36.42
C ILE A 526 -11.01 14.61 -37.79
N HIS A 527 -11.25 13.74 -38.77
CA HIS A 527 -11.63 14.08 -40.13
C HIS A 527 -13.04 13.59 -40.40
N ALA A 528 -13.96 14.48 -40.74
CA ALA A 528 -15.33 14.13 -41.07
C ALA A 528 -15.74 14.65 -42.45
N LEU A 529 -16.50 13.85 -43.18
CA LEU A 529 -17.00 14.19 -44.52
C LEU A 529 -18.51 14.38 -44.45
N THR A 530 -19.00 15.53 -44.91
CA THR A 530 -20.45 15.81 -44.99
C THR A 530 -21.08 15.24 -46.26
N GLY A 531 -22.41 15.13 -46.33
CA GLY A 531 -23.11 14.73 -47.55
C GLY A 531 -22.97 15.70 -48.71
N SER A 532 -22.59 16.95 -48.41
CA SER A 532 -22.19 17.97 -49.39
C SER A 532 -20.72 17.91 -49.83
N PHE A 533 -19.99 16.85 -49.45
CA PHE A 533 -18.55 16.67 -49.72
C PHE A 533 -17.63 17.75 -49.13
N LYS A 534 -18.08 18.45 -48.08
CA LYS A 534 -17.22 19.33 -47.28
C LYS A 534 -16.53 18.55 -46.18
N ASN A 535 -15.26 18.86 -45.96
CA ASN A 535 -14.44 18.29 -44.88
C ASN A 535 -14.58 19.13 -43.61
N ILE A 536 -14.64 18.46 -42.46
CA ILE A 536 -14.54 19.06 -41.14
C ILE A 536 -13.34 18.41 -40.43
N ASP A 537 -12.30 19.21 -40.22
CA ASP A 537 -11.03 18.78 -39.63
C ASP A 537 -10.79 19.47 -38.29
N THR A 538 -10.44 18.70 -37.27
CA THR A 538 -10.06 19.24 -35.96
C THR A 538 -9.06 18.34 -35.24
N THR A 539 -8.24 18.95 -34.39
CA THR A 539 -7.21 18.25 -33.62
C THR A 539 -7.42 18.47 -32.13
N PHE A 540 -7.47 17.37 -31.38
CA PHE A 540 -7.48 17.38 -29.92
C PHE A 540 -6.10 16.97 -29.39
N ILE A 541 -5.68 17.63 -28.32
CA ILE A 541 -4.49 17.25 -27.57
C ILE A 541 -4.96 16.71 -26.23
N ARG A 542 -4.81 15.41 -26.04
CA ARG A 542 -5.11 14.71 -24.78
C ARG A 542 -3.82 14.57 -23.97
N ARG A 543 -3.87 14.90 -22.69
CA ARG A 543 -2.76 14.71 -21.74
C ARG A 543 -3.25 13.87 -20.57
N ASN A 544 -2.47 12.87 -20.16
CA ASN A 544 -2.79 12.00 -19.02
C ASN A 544 -1.52 11.54 -18.32
#